data_AF-A0A2E4X7K6-F1
#
_entry.id   AF-A0A2E4X7K6-F1
#
_cell.length_a   1.000
_cell.length_b   1.000
_cell.length_c   1.000
_cell.angle_alpha   90.00
_cell.angle_beta   90.00
_cell.angle_gamma   90.00
#
_symmetry.space_group_name_H-M   'P 1'
#
loop_
_entity.id
_entity.type
_entity.pdbx_description
1 polymer ?
#
loop_
_entity_poly.entity_id
_entity_poly.type
_entity_poly.pdbx_seq_one_letter_code
_entity_poly.pdbx_strand_id
1 'polypeptide(L)'
;MKKFKILLVIFLLPITFTMYYLTSEKYGLSAYIDKQKTLDAIINKNINTQKKINEFKNKIELLKQSTPDQDLLNEKVQEILGKVEKGSLIINIENL
;
A
#
# COMPACT_ATOMS: atom_id res chain seq x y z
N MET A 1 24.91 49.31 33.10
CA MET A 1 24.88 48.49 31.86
C MET A 1 25.16 46.99 32.06
N LYS A 2 26.11 46.56 32.91
CA LYS A 2 26.40 45.12 33.12
C LYS A 2 25.18 44.28 33.58
N LYS A 3 24.37 44.80 34.51
CA LYS A 3 23.14 44.12 35.00
C LYS A 3 22.09 43.88 33.89
N PHE A 4 21.91 44.85 33.00
CA PHE A 4 21.01 44.73 31.84
C PHE A 4 21.52 43.69 30.83
N LYS A 5 22.84 43.67 30.57
CA LYS A 5 23.45 42.66 29.70
C LYS A 5 23.26 41.23 30.24
N ILE A 6 23.42 41.03 31.55
CA ILE A 6 23.21 39.73 32.20
C ILE A 6 21.75 39.28 32.10
N LEU A 7 20.80 40.20 32.36
CA LEU A 7 19.37 39.92 32.20
C LEU A 7 19.05 39.49 30.75
N LEU A 8 19.62 40.18 29.78
CA LEU A 8 19.41 39.89 28.36
C LEU A 8 19.95 38.51 27.97
N VAL A 9 21.11 38.10 28.48
CA VAL A 9 21.67 36.75 28.26
C VAL A 9 20.79 35.66 28.88
N ILE A 10 20.26 35.90 30.09
CA ILE A 10 19.35 34.95 30.76
C ILE A 10 18.08 34.72 29.95
N PHE A 11 17.55 35.77 29.29
CA PHE A 11 16.39 35.63 28.42
C PHE A 11 16.73 35.04 27.04
N LEU A 12 17.91 35.30 26.50
CA LEU A 12 18.30 34.78 25.18
C LEU A 12 18.58 33.28 25.20
N LEU A 13 19.19 32.77 26.26
CA LEU A 13 19.53 31.35 26.41
C LEU A 13 18.36 30.39 26.16
N PRO A 14 17.21 30.50 26.85
CA PRO A 14 16.09 29.60 26.61
C PRO A 14 15.48 29.75 25.21
N ILE A 15 15.50 30.96 24.65
CA ILE A 15 15.01 31.20 23.27
C ILE A 15 15.92 30.49 22.27
N THR A 16 17.24 30.66 22.38
CA THR A 16 18.20 29.99 21.49
C THR A 16 18.17 28.47 21.63
N PHE A 17 17.98 27.97 22.86
CA PHE A 17 17.87 26.54 23.13
C PHE A 17 16.61 25.94 22.50
N THR A 18 15.46 26.60 22.66
CA THR A 18 14.20 26.16 22.03
C THR A 18 14.29 26.20 20.51
N MET A 19 14.87 27.26 19.94
CA MET A 19 15.08 27.37 18.50
C MET A 19 15.98 26.26 17.97
N TYR A 20 17.10 25.98 18.64
CA TYR A 20 18.00 24.89 18.29
C TYR A 20 17.29 23.53 18.29
N TYR A 21 16.46 23.27 19.29
CA TYR A 21 15.72 22.01 19.39
C TYR A 21 14.65 21.89 18.29
N LEU A 22 13.94 22.99 18.00
CA LEU A 22 12.94 23.08 16.92
C LEU A 22 13.54 22.89 15.51
N THR A 23 14.77 23.36 15.30
CA THR A 23 15.48 23.24 14.02
C THR A 23 16.39 22.00 13.94
N SER A 24 16.52 21.24 15.03
CA SER A 24 17.40 20.07 15.08
C SER A 24 16.92 19.01 14.09
N GLU A 25 17.83 18.43 13.33
CA GLU A 25 17.49 17.36 12.38
C GLU A 25 16.88 16.11 13.04
N LYS A 26 17.16 15.89 14.33
CA LYS A 26 16.72 14.68 15.03
C LYS A 26 15.38 14.85 15.75
N TYR A 27 15.11 16.04 16.28
CA TYR A 27 13.95 16.31 17.14
C TYR A 27 13.12 17.51 16.70
N GLY A 28 13.58 18.20 15.66
CA GLY A 28 12.91 19.36 15.11
C GLY A 28 11.71 19.01 14.26
N LEU A 29 11.09 20.07 13.74
CA LEU A 29 9.87 19.96 12.94
C LEU A 29 10.07 19.15 11.66
N SER A 30 11.25 19.25 11.04
CA SER A 30 11.59 18.47 9.85
C SER A 30 11.55 16.96 10.13
N ALA A 31 12.18 16.53 11.23
CA ALA A 31 12.19 15.14 11.68
C ALA A 31 10.77 14.61 11.90
N TYR A 32 9.91 15.45 12.49
CA TYR A 32 8.50 15.11 12.70
C TYR A 32 7.75 14.90 11.38
N ILE A 33 7.90 15.83 10.43
CA ILE A 33 7.26 15.77 9.11
C ILE A 33 7.75 14.54 8.33
N ASP A 34 9.05 14.25 8.36
CA ASP A 34 9.61 13.10 7.64
C ASP A 34 9.16 11.77 8.27
N LYS A 35 9.03 11.72 9.59
CA LYS A 35 8.44 10.56 10.27
C LYS A 35 6.97 10.37 9.90
N GLN A 36 6.20 11.45 9.79
CA GLN A 36 4.81 11.39 9.35
C GLN A 36 4.69 10.84 7.92
N LYS A 37 5.47 11.37 6.97
CA LYS A 37 5.53 10.84 5.60
C LYS A 37 5.89 9.36 5.55
N THR A 38 6.85 8.95 6.38
CA THR A 38 7.27 7.55 6.47
C THR A 38 6.13 6.65 6.97
N LEU A 39 5.39 7.10 7.98
CA LEU A 39 4.23 6.38 8.50
C LEU A 39 3.12 6.27 7.45
N ASP A 40 2.82 7.35 6.73
CA ASP A 40 1.82 7.36 5.67
C ASP A 40 2.19 6.37 4.55
N ALA A 41 3.47 6.31 4.17
CA ALA A 41 3.95 5.34 3.20
C ALA A 41 3.77 3.89 3.68
N ILE A 42 4.06 3.61 4.95
CA ILE A 42 3.86 2.29 5.57
C ILE A 42 2.38 1.91 5.57
N ILE A 43 1.50 2.84 5.97
CA ILE A 43 0.05 2.64 5.99
C ILE A 43 -0.46 2.28 4.59
N ASN A 44 -0.06 3.05 3.57
CA ASN A 44 -0.45 2.80 2.19
C ASN A 44 0.03 1.43 1.69
N LYS A 45 1.26 1.04 2.04
CA LYS A 45 1.79 -0.30 1.71
C LYS A 45 0.99 -1.42 2.39
N ASN A 46 0.60 -1.22 3.65
CA ASN A 46 -0.22 -2.19 4.39
C ASN A 46 -1.61 -2.33 3.78
N ILE A 47 -2.27 -1.23 3.39
CA ILE A 47 -3.56 -1.25 2.70
C ILE A 47 -3.47 -2.06 1.40
N ASN A 48 -2.44 -1.81 0.58
CA ASN A 48 -2.25 -2.57 -0.66
C ASN A 48 -1.97 -4.05 -0.41
N THR A 49 -1.23 -4.38 0.64
CA THR A 49 -0.97 -5.77 1.03
C THR A 49 -2.27 -6.45 1.48
N GLN A 50 -3.09 -5.76 2.27
CA GLN A 50 -4.39 -6.27 2.71
C GLN A 50 -5.34 -6.51 1.52
N LYS A 51 -5.35 -5.61 0.52
CA LYS A 51 -6.12 -5.81 -0.71
C LYS A 51 -5.72 -7.09 -1.43
N LYS A 52 -4.41 -7.32 -1.61
CA LYS A 52 -3.89 -8.56 -2.22
C LYS A 52 -4.26 -9.81 -1.43
N ILE A 53 -4.16 -9.75 -0.10
CA ILE A 53 -4.57 -10.85 0.77
C ILE A 53 -6.06 -11.17 0.56
N ASN A 54 -6.92 -10.15 0.51
CA ASN A 54 -8.35 -10.33 0.27
C ASN A 54 -8.63 -10.91 -1.11
N GLU A 55 -7.94 -10.44 -2.15
CA GLU A 55 -8.05 -11.02 -3.50
C GLU A 55 -7.68 -12.51 -3.53
N PHE A 56 -6.57 -12.89 -2.90
CA PHE A 56 -6.18 -14.30 -2.82
C PHE A 56 -7.14 -15.12 -1.98
N LYS A 57 -7.64 -14.57 -0.87
CA LYS A 57 -8.65 -15.23 -0.04
C LYS A 57 -9.91 -15.53 -0.85
N ASN A 58 -10.39 -14.56 -1.62
CA ASN A 58 -11.54 -14.73 -2.51
C ASN A 58 -11.27 -15.79 -3.59
N LYS A 59 -10.09 -15.77 -4.21
CA LYS A 59 -9.70 -16.81 -5.19
C LYS A 59 -9.69 -18.21 -4.57
N ILE A 60 -9.16 -18.35 -3.37
CA ILE A 60 -9.14 -19.64 -2.66
C ILE A 60 -10.56 -20.08 -2.28
N GLU A 61 -11.42 -19.15 -1.87
CA GLU A 61 -12.81 -19.43 -1.55
C GLU A 61 -13.59 -19.95 -2.77
N LEU A 62 -13.37 -19.35 -3.94
CA LEU A 62 -13.93 -19.84 -5.21
C LEU A 62 -13.46 -21.27 -5.55
N LEU A 63 -12.24 -21.65 -5.15
CA LEU A 63 -11.70 -23.00 -5.34
C LEU A 63 -12.18 -24.00 -4.28
N LYS A 64 -12.71 -23.52 -3.14
CA LYS A 64 -13.18 -24.35 -2.03
C LYS A 64 -14.63 -24.80 -2.15
N GLN A 65 -15.43 -24.18 -3.02
CA GLN A 65 -16.75 -24.73 -3.34
C GLN A 65 -16.53 -26.13 -3.91
N SER A 66 -17.12 -27.12 -3.23
CA SER A 66 -17.04 -28.53 -3.59
C SER A 66 -17.35 -28.66 -5.09
N THR A 67 -16.33 -29.04 -5.85
CA THR A 67 -16.28 -29.05 -7.32
C THR A 67 -16.60 -27.69 -7.96
N PRO A 68 -15.60 -26.83 -8.27
CA PRO A 68 -15.80 -25.89 -9.36
C PRO A 68 -16.24 -26.73 -10.56
N ASP A 69 -17.43 -26.46 -11.09
CA ASP A 69 -17.99 -27.19 -12.21
C ASP A 69 -17.01 -27.06 -13.38
N GLN A 70 -16.16 -28.08 -13.56
CA GLN A 70 -15.01 -28.01 -14.45
C GLN A 70 -15.48 -27.82 -15.88
N ASP A 71 -16.67 -28.30 -16.20
CA ASP A 71 -17.34 -28.10 -17.48
C ASP A 71 -17.68 -26.62 -17.69
N LEU A 72 -18.28 -25.95 -16.70
CA LEU A 72 -18.56 -24.52 -16.77
C LEU A 72 -17.27 -23.69 -16.85
N LEU A 73 -16.23 -24.10 -16.13
CA LEU A 73 -14.92 -23.43 -16.17
C LEU A 73 -14.27 -23.58 -17.55
N ASN A 74 -14.33 -24.77 -18.14
CA ASN A 74 -13.79 -25.07 -19.46
C ASN A 74 -14.58 -24.36 -20.57
N GLU A 75 -15.90 -24.30 -20.45
CA GLU A 75 -16.78 -23.55 -21.36
C GLU A 75 -16.44 -22.06 -21.32
N LYS A 76 -16.31 -21.46 -20.12
CA LYS A 76 -15.90 -20.06 -19.96
C LYS A 76 -14.49 -19.79 -20.48
N VAL A 77 -13.57 -20.72 -20.31
CA VAL A 77 -12.21 -20.62 -20.86
C VAL A 77 -12.22 -20.72 -22.39
N GLN A 78 -13.03 -21.58 -22.99
CA GLN A 78 -13.21 -21.63 -24.43
C GLN A 78 -13.84 -20.34 -24.98
N GLU A 79 -14.88 -19.83 -24.32
CA GLU A 79 -15.58 -18.60 -24.71
C GLU A 79 -14.68 -17.36 -24.63
N ILE A 80 -13.94 -17.20 -23.52
CA ILE A 80 -13.17 -15.98 -23.23
C ILE A 80 -11.76 -16.04 -23.84
N LEU A 81 -11.11 -17.21 -23.81
CA LEU A 81 -9.71 -17.37 -24.22
C LEU A 81 -9.54 -18.07 -25.57
N GLY A 82 -10.62 -18.59 -26.18
CA GLY A 82 -10.56 -19.31 -27.46
C GLY A 82 -9.73 -20.59 -27.42
N LYS A 83 -9.42 -21.09 -26.21
CA LYS A 83 -8.54 -22.26 -26.02
C LYS A 83 -9.38 -23.52 -25.90
N VAL A 84 -9.34 -24.33 -26.94
CA VAL A 84 -10.01 -25.63 -27.00
C VAL A 84 -9.07 -26.74 -26.51
N GLU A 85 -9.62 -27.77 -25.87
CA GLU A 85 -8.84 -28.90 -25.39
C GLU A 85 -8.17 -29.66 -26.55
N LYS A 86 -7.01 -30.26 -26.28
CA LYS A 86 -6.28 -31.06 -27.27
C LYS A 86 -7.09 -32.31 -27.61
N GLY A 87 -7.61 -32.38 -28.84
CA GLY A 87 -8.42 -33.49 -29.34
C GLY A 87 -9.91 -33.16 -29.54
N SER A 88 -10.34 -31.94 -29.22
CA SER A 88 -11.71 -31.48 -29.46
C SER A 88 -11.98 -31.23 -30.94
N LEU A 89 -13.15 -31.64 -31.42
CA LEU A 89 -13.60 -31.48 -32.80
C LEU A 89 -14.39 -30.17 -32.90
N ILE A 90 -13.82 -29.15 -33.55
CA ILE A 90 -14.50 -27.86 -33.76
C ILE A 90 -15.32 -27.98 -35.05
N ILE A 91 -16.64 -28.02 -34.92
CA ILE A 91 -17.56 -27.98 -36.07
C ILE A 91 -17.99 -26.53 -36.27
N ASN A 92 -17.51 -25.90 -37.33
CA ASN A 92 -18.01 -24.58 -37.73
C ASN A 92 -19.30 -24.74 -38.53
N ILE A 93 -20.40 -24.25 -37.95
CA ILE A 93 -21.76 -24.40 -38.49
C ILE A 93 -22.04 -23.37 -39.61
N GLU A 94 -21.17 -22.38 -39.82
CA GLU A 94 -21.31 -21.39 -40.91
C GLU A 94 -20.99 -21.95 -42.31
N ASN A 95 -20.44 -23.17 -42.39
CA ASN A 95 -20.11 -23.88 -43.64
C ASN A 95 -20.92 -25.18 -43.82
N LEU A 96 -22.06 -25.33 -43.11
CA LEU A 96 -23.06 -26.38 -43.30
C LEU A 96 -24.23 -25.85 -44.11
#